data_AF-T1BYN0-F1
#
_entry.id   AF-T1BYN0-F1
#
_cell.length_a   1.000
_cell.length_b   1.000
_cell.length_c   1.000
_cell.angle_alpha   90.00
_cell.angle_beta   90.00
_cell.angle_gamma   90.00
#
_symmetry.space_group_name_H-M   'P 1'
#
loop_
_entity.id
_entity.type
_entity.pdbx_description
1 polymer ?
#
loop_
_entity_poly.entity_id
_entity_poly.type
_entity_poly.pdbx_seq_one_letter_code
_entity_poly.pdbx_strand_id
1 'polypeptide(L)' 'MNALAHDDGLAAKQHLAAGRPIYYGDERYPEGLIKKYPDGHRQIVSVDPDGKITVVRDL' A
#
# COMPACT_ATOMS: atom_id res chain seq x y z
N MET A 1 10.21 6.61 -24.31
CA MET A 1 8.86 6.92 -23.80
C MET A 1 8.71 6.25 -22.43
N ASN A 2 8.95 6.98 -21.33
CA ASN A 2 8.80 6.47 -19.97
C ASN A 2 7.51 7.06 -19.37
N ALA A 3 6.37 6.42 -19.66
CA ALA A 3 5.05 6.85 -19.18
C ALA A 3 4.80 6.54 -17.68
N LEU A 4 5.81 6.03 -16.95
CA LEU A 4 5.75 5.74 -15.52
C LEU A 4 6.23 6.91 -14.64
N ALA A 5 6.79 7.97 -15.25
CA ALA A 5 7.47 9.05 -14.53
C ALA A 5 6.52 10.12 -13.95
N HIS A 6 5.20 10.00 -14.17
CA HIS A 6 4.21 11.00 -13.75
C HIS A 6 2.94 10.33 -13.20
N ASP A 7 3.10 9.27 -12.40
CA ASP A 7 2.06 8.95 -11.44
C ASP A 7 2.24 9.88 -10.23
N ASP A 8 1.50 10.99 -10.23
CA ASP A 8 1.52 11.98 -9.14
C ASP A 8 0.91 11.43 -7.83
N GLY A 9 0.53 10.15 -7.82
CA GLY A 9 -0.09 9.44 -6.70
C GLY A 9 -1.45 10.03 -6.34
N LEU A 10 -2.12 10.72 -7.27
CA LEU A 10 -3.34 11.46 -6.99
C LEU A 10 -4.46 10.53 -6.51
N ALA A 11 -4.62 9.37 -7.17
CA ALA A 11 -5.60 8.37 -6.76
C ALA A 11 -5.31 7.86 -5.34
N ALA A 12 -4.05 7.58 -5.02
CA ALA A 12 -3.65 7.16 -3.67
C ALA A 12 -3.96 8.23 -2.61
N LYS A 13 -3.70 9.51 -2.92
CA LYS A 13 -4.05 10.65 -2.06
C LYS A 13 -5.57 10.77 -1.87
N GLN A 14 -6.35 10.62 -2.94
CA GLN A 14 -7.81 10.66 -2.90
C GLN A 14 -8.40 9.53 -2.06
N HIS A 15 -7.86 8.31 -2.17
CA HIS A 15 -8.28 7.19 -1.34
C HIS A 15 -8.02 7.44 0.14
N LEU A 16 -6.82 7.91 0.48
CA LEU A 16 -6.48 8.25 1.86
C LEU A 16 -7.38 9.36 2.40
N ALA A 17 -7.61 10.43 1.62
CA ALA A 17 -8.51 11.51 1.99
C ALA A 17 -9.97 11.04 2.17
N ALA A 18 -10.39 9.99 1.44
CA ALA A 18 -11.69 9.36 1.58
C ALA A 18 -11.77 8.33 2.72
N GLY A 19 -10.76 8.25 3.59
CA GLY A 19 -10.73 7.32 4.71
C GLY A 19 -10.42 5.87 4.33
N ARG A 20 -9.93 5.62 3.12
CA ARG A 20 -9.65 4.26 2.63
C ARG A 20 -8.14 3.98 2.70
N PRO A 21 -7.74 2.82 3.25
CA PRO A 21 -6.34 2.42 3.19
C PRO A 21 -5.91 2.13 1.75
N ILE A 22 -4.62 2.30 1.49
CA ILE A 22 -3.99 1.96 0.22
C ILE A 22 -2.95 0.86 0.42
N TYR A 23 -2.68 0.11 -0.65
CA TYR A 23 -1.69 -0.96 -0.67
C TYR A 23 -0.63 -0.65 -1.71
N TYR A 24 0.65 -0.79 -1.36
CA TYR A 24 1.76 -0.60 -2.30
C TYR A 24 2.96 -1.46 -1.91
N GLY A 25 3.78 -1.83 -2.90
CA GLY A 25 5.06 -2.51 -2.65
C GLY A 25 6.14 -1.51 -2.23
N ASP A 26 7.05 -1.93 -1.36
CA ASP A 26 8.21 -1.14 -0.93
C ASP A 26 9.45 -2.03 -1.05
N GLU A 27 10.49 -1.54 -1.72
CA GLU A 27 11.74 -2.30 -1.96
C GLU A 27 12.43 -2.75 -0.67
N ARG A 28 12.15 -2.08 0.46
CA ARG A 28 12.67 -2.47 1.78
C ARG A 28 11.97 -3.69 2.37
N TYR A 29 10.79 -4.03 1.88
CA TYR A 29 9.95 -5.13 2.36
C TYR A 29 9.45 -5.97 1.17
N PRO A 30 10.35 -6.59 0.39
CA PRO A 30 9.99 -7.35 -0.80
C PRO A 30 9.10 -8.57 -0.50
N GLU A 31 9.07 -9.03 0.75
CA GLU A 31 8.27 -10.15 1.23
C GLU A 31 6.77 -9.84 1.39
N GLY A 32 6.35 -8.58 1.27
CA GLY A 32 4.97 -8.19 1.52
C GLY A 32 4.55 -6.87 0.87
N LEU A 33 3.34 -6.45 1.21
CA LEU A 33 2.77 -5.17 0.79
C LEU A 33 2.65 -4.25 2.00
N ILE A 34 2.86 -2.95 1.79
CA ILE A 34 2.54 -1.93 2.78
C ILE A 34 1.06 -1.59 2.66
N LYS A 35 0.32 -1.79 3.74
CA LYS A 35 -1.02 -1.21 3.94
C LYS A 35 -0.86 0.09 4.70
N LYS A 36 -1.11 1.23 4.03
CA LYS A 36 -1.10 2.56 4.65
C LYS A 36 -2.51 3.03 4.94
N TYR A 37 -2.74 3.42 6.18
CA TYR A 37 -4.01 3.96 6.66
C TYR A 37 -4.06 5.49 6.50
N PRO A 38 -5.28 6.08 6.48
CA PRO A 38 -5.48 7.53 6.41
C PRO A 38 -4.80 8.34 7.52
N ASP A 39 -4.67 7.76 8.71
CA ASP A 39 -4.00 8.35 9.88
C ASP A 39 -2.46 8.32 9.77
N GLY A 40 -1.92 7.72 8.72
CA GLY A 40 -0.49 7.56 8.49
C GLY A 40 0.09 6.27 9.07
N HIS A 41 -0.68 5.48 9.82
CA HIS A 41 -0.28 4.16 10.29
C HIS A 41 0.03 3.22 9.12
N ARG A 42 1.00 2.33 9.28
CA ARG A 42 1.44 1.41 8.24
C ARG A 42 1.62 0.01 8.80
N GLN A 43 1.28 -0.98 7.98
CA GLN A 43 1.48 -2.39 8.28
C GLN A 43 2.12 -3.09 7.10
N ILE A 44 2.97 -4.07 7.36
CA ILE A 44 3.31 -5.09 6.37
C ILE A 44 2.20 -6.13 6.39
N VAL A 45 1.65 -6.42 5.22
CA VAL A 45 0.67 -7.48 5.01
C VAL A 45 1.18 -8.49 4.00
N SER A 46 0.74 -9.74 4.17
CA SER A 46 0.89 -10.81 3.18
C SER A 46 -0.47 -11.09 2.54
N VAL A 47 -0.46 -11.47 1.26
CA VAL A 47 -1.64 -11.89 0.51
C VAL A 47 -1.43 -13.34 0.12
N ASP A 48 -2.32 -14.22 0.57
CA ASP A 48 -2.28 -15.63 0.18
C ASP A 48 -2.86 -15.84 -1.24
N PRO A 49 -2.71 -17.04 -1.83
CA PRO A 49 -3.24 -17.33 -3.17
C PRO A 49 -4.76 -17.16 -3.31
N ASP A 50 -5.51 -17.23 -2.21
CA ASP A 50 -6.96 -17.04 -2.17
C ASP A 50 -7.35 -15.55 -2.04
N GLY A 51 -6.35 -14.65 -1.98
CA GLY A 51 -6.53 -13.21 -1.84
C GLY A 51 -6.75 -12.75 -0.40
N LYS A 52 -6.60 -13.63 0.59
CA LYS A 52 -6.73 -13.26 1.99
C LYS A 52 -5.53 -12.44 2.43
N ILE A 53 -5.83 -11.29 3.04
CA ILE A 53 -4.82 -10.39 3.58
C ILE A 53 -4.60 -10.70 5.04
N THR A 54 -3.35 -10.93 5.42
CA THR A 54 -2.93 -11.13 6.83
C THR A 54 -1.91 -10.07 7.23
N VAL A 55 -2.04 -9.55 8.44
CA VAL A 55 -1.07 -8.59 8.99
C VAL A 55 0.14 -9.37 9.49
N VAL A 56 1.32 -9.01 9.00
CA VAL A 56 2.60 -9.59 9.43
C VAL A 56 3.15 -8.81 10.62
N ARG A 57 3.23 -7.48 10.50
CA ARG A 57 3.63 -6.56 11.59
C ARG A 57 3.25 -5.10 11.29
N ASP A 58 3.22 -4.28 12.34
CA ASP A 58 3.15 -2.81 12.23
C ASP A 58 4.52 -2.20 11.88
N LEU A 59 4.51 -0.98 11.33
CA LEU A 59 5.69 -0.21 10.89
C LEU A 59 5.78 1.18 11.51
#